data_AF-A0A812MCN9-F1
#
_entry.id   AF-A0A812MCN9-F1
#
_cell.length_a   1.000
_cell.length_b   1.000
_cell.length_c   1.000
_cell.angle_alpha   90.00
_cell.angle_beta   90.00
_cell.angle_gamma   90.00
#
_symmetry.space_group_name_H-M   'P 1'
#
loop_
_entity.id
_entity.type
_entity.pdbx_description
1 polymer ?
#
loop_
_entity_poly.entity_id
_entity_poly.type
_entity_poly.pdbx_seq_one_letter_code
_entity_poly.pdbx_strand_id
1 'polypeptide(L)'
;MSETVSAPLQLSRHLSQAEGLRLLGALSVFNAMAVAVLREPGPPPQGTELLRLLRGALDRTMETPVPCSSGKSASQTQMVPPSPTPSIARQVSIEGSPKTPTQERRISYEGEIRFWKRLSGQGEYQEGSRLRLLRQDALTRHWTCFFVDLKAGPSKPRQYRSKERAEPRAHEQPKHDEKCPLCKGREEKTEVLRVWPDGRLEEREGLPPAEADKTKWLVRVLRNPFPYLLTPQDLYQTPFPGDRSKHAACFGDHDNHAANPDADHPLCRMVDGYGASEVVVESPTHNAMIGIAEDAQVIHTLRAMAARGRSLRKCSQVVQLMYFKQYGAEASGSLIHPHMQICSLPIVSRSLERRLEDHKDFFAQHGCPAVKRLYVDEVTGGNGNALAVARLVHQTAHFVASVPFAQVPRGRVVIAPRRHSPRFEDCLEEELVDLGKLLRLLLASLYRFKDDPSYNLFWETAPTEHWHAFEDEAERRAVEESFCWTLHIRVPHKASGFNLASGVDVTRQLPEEEAKELQMSSRQGLSEVTYPIGTFGFDAEQLNLEFPNTVGPFVMVNAQMAEGFNEYFRHTQVSKPDLQSCWGCLFRV
;
A
#
# COMPACT_ATOMS: atom_id res chain seq x y z
N MET A 1 -18.06 -49.79 24.82
CA MET A 1 -17.29 -48.56 24.54
C MET A 1 -18.13 -47.71 23.58
N SER A 2 -19.26 -47.10 23.93
CA SER A 2 -19.71 -46.50 25.20
C SER A 2 -18.79 -45.40 25.72
N GLU A 3 -19.38 -44.22 25.93
CA GLU A 3 -18.87 -43.05 26.68
C GLU A 3 -17.72 -42.24 26.07
N THR A 4 -18.05 -41.22 25.27
CA THR A 4 -17.82 -39.77 25.59
C THR A 4 -18.06 -38.85 24.38
N VAL A 5 -19.32 -38.60 24.03
CA VAL A 5 -19.71 -37.41 23.24
C VAL A 5 -20.92 -36.78 23.90
N SER A 6 -20.67 -35.86 24.84
CA SER A 6 -21.70 -35.19 25.63
C SER A 6 -21.22 -33.81 26.09
N ALA A 7 -21.02 -32.92 25.13
CA ALA A 7 -20.85 -31.49 25.37
C ALA A 7 -21.86 -30.74 24.48
N PRO A 8 -22.89 -30.07 25.05
CA PRO A 8 -23.80 -29.27 24.24
C PRO A 8 -23.09 -28.01 23.75
N LEU A 9 -23.08 -27.81 22.42
CA LEU A 9 -22.68 -26.56 21.80
C LEU A 9 -23.57 -25.42 22.33
N GLN A 10 -23.04 -24.59 23.24
CA GLN A 10 -23.65 -23.33 23.62
C GLN A 10 -23.49 -22.30 22.49
N LEU A 11 -24.29 -22.46 21.43
CA LEU A 11 -24.50 -21.43 20.42
C LEU A 11 -25.14 -20.20 21.09
N SER A 12 -24.52 -19.05 20.87
CA SER A 12 -24.79 -17.80 21.59
C SER A 12 -26.19 -17.24 21.35
N ARG A 13 -26.67 -16.42 22.30
CA ARG A 13 -28.03 -15.84 22.38
C ARG A 13 -28.41 -14.81 21.29
N HIS A 14 -27.85 -14.90 20.08
CA HIS A 14 -28.02 -13.90 19.02
C HIS A 14 -28.48 -14.44 17.66
N LEU A 15 -28.84 -15.72 17.56
CA LEU A 15 -29.52 -16.28 16.38
C LEU A 15 -31.03 -16.33 16.63
N SER A 16 -31.83 -15.83 15.70
CA SER A 16 -33.28 -16.07 15.71
C SER A 16 -33.56 -17.57 15.54
N GLN A 17 -34.73 -18.02 15.98
CA GLN A 17 -35.12 -19.44 15.90
C GLN A 17 -35.11 -19.97 14.45
N ALA A 18 -35.34 -19.09 13.45
CA ALA A 18 -35.24 -19.41 12.03
C ALA A 18 -33.79 -19.55 11.53
N GLU A 19 -32.84 -18.79 12.08
CA GLU A 19 -31.43 -18.89 11.72
C GLU A 19 -30.77 -20.12 12.36
N GLY A 20 -31.13 -20.45 13.61
CA GLY A 20 -30.71 -21.69 14.26
C GLY A 20 -31.16 -22.95 13.50
N LEU A 21 -32.40 -22.97 13.01
CA LEU A 21 -32.92 -24.06 12.17
C LEU A 21 -32.18 -24.16 10.81
N ARG A 22 -31.84 -23.03 10.19
CA ARG A 22 -31.03 -23.00 8.95
C ARG A 22 -29.61 -23.52 9.18
N LEU A 23 -28.98 -23.18 10.30
CA LEU A 23 -27.64 -23.66 10.66
C LEU A 23 -27.64 -25.18 10.92
N LEU A 24 -28.65 -25.69 11.63
CA LEU A 24 -28.84 -27.13 11.86
C LEU A 24 -29.12 -27.89 10.56
N GLY A 25 -29.90 -27.32 9.64
CA GLY A 25 -30.10 -27.89 8.30
C GLY A 25 -28.81 -27.93 7.47
N ALA A 26 -28.01 -26.87 7.50
CA ALA A 26 -26.71 -26.85 6.82
C ALA A 26 -25.73 -27.90 7.40
N LEU A 27 -25.70 -28.06 8.73
CA LEU A 27 -24.87 -29.04 9.41
C LEU A 27 -25.33 -30.49 9.16
N SER A 28 -26.64 -30.75 9.07
CA SER A 28 -27.13 -32.11 8.74
C SER A 28 -26.83 -32.49 7.29
N VAL A 29 -26.93 -31.54 6.35
CA VAL A 29 -26.51 -31.70 4.95
C VAL A 29 -25.01 -31.98 4.87
N PHE A 30 -24.17 -31.21 5.58
CA PHE A 30 -22.72 -31.41 5.59
C PHE A 30 -22.33 -32.80 6.16
N ASN A 31 -23.00 -33.24 7.23
CA ASN A 31 -22.75 -34.55 7.84
C ASN A 31 -23.24 -35.70 6.92
N ALA A 32 -24.37 -35.53 6.23
CA ALA A 32 -24.85 -36.48 5.23
C ALA A 32 -23.91 -36.59 4.02
N MET A 33 -23.34 -35.45 3.55
CA MET A 33 -22.31 -35.43 2.51
C MET A 33 -21.04 -36.16 2.96
N ALA A 34 -20.56 -35.93 4.18
CA ALA A 34 -19.40 -36.62 4.73
C ALA A 34 -19.62 -38.14 4.84
N VAL A 35 -20.77 -38.58 5.35
CA VAL A 35 -21.12 -40.01 5.46
C VAL A 35 -21.29 -40.68 4.09
N ALA A 36 -21.76 -39.96 3.07
CA ALA A 36 -21.86 -40.49 1.70
C ALA A 36 -20.47 -40.70 1.06
N VAL A 37 -19.56 -39.73 1.20
CA VAL A 37 -18.19 -39.82 0.67
C VAL A 37 -17.37 -40.92 1.37
N LEU A 38 -17.61 -41.18 2.66
CA LEU A 38 -16.88 -42.18 3.45
C LEU A 38 -17.39 -43.62 3.32
N ARG A 39 -18.42 -43.89 2.50
CA ARG A 39 -19.04 -45.23 2.37
C ARG A 39 -18.80 -45.96 1.05
N GLU A 40 -18.22 -45.33 0.04
CA GLU A 40 -17.91 -46.01 -1.23
C GLU A 40 -16.43 -46.46 -1.28
N PRO A 41 -16.15 -47.75 -1.60
CA PRO A 41 -14.80 -48.25 -1.72
C PRO A 41 -14.17 -47.85 -3.06
N GLY A 42 -13.47 -46.71 -3.08
CA GLY A 42 -12.71 -46.22 -4.24
C GLY A 42 -11.93 -44.93 -3.93
N PRO A 43 -11.07 -44.46 -4.86
CA PRO A 43 -10.45 -43.15 -4.74
C PRO A 43 -11.52 -42.04 -4.81
N PRO A 44 -11.35 -40.92 -4.09
CA PRO A 44 -12.39 -39.89 -4.00
C PRO A 44 -12.67 -39.21 -5.36
N PRO A 45 -13.94 -38.98 -5.73
CA PRO A 45 -14.29 -38.38 -7.01
C PRO A 45 -13.79 -36.95 -7.11
N GLN A 46 -13.26 -36.58 -8.29
CA GLN A 46 -12.71 -35.25 -8.56
C GLN A 46 -13.54 -34.47 -9.59
N GLY A 47 -13.46 -33.15 -9.54
CA GLY A 47 -14.05 -32.27 -10.56
C GLY A 47 -15.58 -32.35 -10.67
N THR A 48 -16.08 -32.45 -11.90
CA THR A 48 -17.51 -32.40 -12.24
C THR A 48 -18.33 -33.56 -11.66
N GLU A 49 -17.71 -34.70 -11.37
CA GLU A 49 -18.39 -35.88 -10.84
C GLU A 49 -18.73 -35.71 -9.35
N LEU A 50 -17.81 -35.13 -8.57
CA LEU A 50 -18.09 -34.67 -7.21
C LEU A 50 -19.25 -33.67 -7.20
N LEU A 51 -19.20 -32.63 -8.05
CA LEU A 51 -20.27 -31.62 -8.13
C LEU A 51 -21.63 -32.23 -8.50
N ARG A 52 -21.66 -33.25 -9.35
CA ARG A 52 -22.89 -33.98 -9.72
C ARG A 52 -23.44 -34.81 -8.56
N LEU A 53 -22.58 -35.49 -7.79
CA LEU A 53 -22.98 -36.22 -6.58
C LEU A 53 -23.52 -35.28 -5.49
N LEU A 54 -22.83 -34.14 -5.25
CA LEU A 54 -23.28 -33.14 -4.28
C LEU A 54 -24.64 -32.52 -4.69
N ARG A 55 -24.84 -32.24 -5.98
CA ARG A 55 -26.12 -31.75 -6.50
C ARG A 55 -27.26 -32.75 -6.23
N GLY A 56 -27.07 -34.02 -6.59
CA GLY A 56 -28.07 -35.06 -6.38
C GLY A 56 -28.32 -35.42 -4.90
N ALA A 57 -27.42 -35.08 -3.98
CA ALA A 57 -27.67 -35.19 -2.53
C ALA A 57 -28.50 -34.00 -2.01
N LEU A 58 -28.25 -32.80 -2.53
CA LEU A 58 -28.97 -31.58 -2.18
C LEU A 58 -30.44 -31.62 -2.64
N ASP A 59 -30.68 -32.07 -3.87
CA ASP A 59 -32.03 -32.16 -4.43
C ASP A 59 -32.90 -33.15 -3.63
N ARG A 60 -32.33 -34.28 -3.19
CA ARG A 60 -33.02 -35.28 -2.34
C ARG A 60 -33.28 -34.86 -0.89
N THR A 61 -32.57 -33.85 -0.37
CA THR A 61 -32.82 -33.29 0.96
C THR A 61 -33.86 -32.17 0.97
N MET A 62 -34.19 -31.61 -0.20
CA MET A 62 -35.21 -30.57 -0.35
C MET A 62 -36.65 -31.11 -0.46
N GLU A 63 -36.83 -32.42 -0.71
CA GLU A 63 -38.14 -33.03 -0.97
C GLU A 63 -38.83 -33.66 0.26
N THR A 64 -38.17 -33.75 1.42
CA THR A 64 -38.77 -34.39 2.63
C THR A 64 -39.57 -33.41 3.49
N PRO A 65 -40.89 -33.60 3.70
CA PRO A 65 -41.69 -32.77 4.61
C PRO A 65 -41.48 -33.17 6.09
N VAL A 66 -41.30 -32.20 6.98
CA VAL A 66 -41.21 -32.42 8.43
C VAL A 66 -42.61 -32.27 9.07
N PRO A 67 -43.11 -33.24 9.86
CA PRO A 67 -44.38 -33.12 10.56
C PRO A 67 -44.26 -32.31 11.86
N CYS A 68 -45.11 -31.30 12.05
CA CYS A 68 -45.24 -30.58 13.32
C CYS A 68 -46.32 -31.20 14.22
N SER A 69 -45.94 -31.60 15.44
CA SER A 69 -46.87 -32.02 16.50
C SER A 69 -47.37 -30.81 17.32
N SER A 70 -48.58 -30.93 17.87
CA SER A 70 -49.36 -29.84 18.45
C SER A 70 -49.33 -29.79 19.99
N GLY A 71 -49.43 -28.59 20.58
CA GLY A 71 -49.44 -28.41 22.04
C GLY A 71 -49.74 -26.99 22.55
N LYS A 72 -51.04 -26.65 22.62
CA LYS A 72 -51.77 -25.72 23.54
C LYS A 72 -50.97 -25.07 24.72
N SER A 73 -51.29 -23.91 25.31
CA SER A 73 -52.29 -22.82 25.16
C SER A 73 -52.15 -21.87 26.38
N ALA A 74 -52.61 -20.62 26.48
CA ALA A 74 -53.20 -19.62 25.58
C ALA A 74 -53.30 -18.25 26.32
N SER A 75 -53.29 -17.12 25.61
CA SER A 75 -54.09 -15.91 25.95
C SER A 75 -54.20 -14.97 24.74
N GLN A 76 -55.36 -14.34 24.58
CA GLN A 76 -55.69 -13.49 23.44
C GLN A 76 -55.68 -12.01 23.83
N THR A 77 -55.10 -11.16 22.99
CA THR A 77 -55.60 -9.80 22.79
C THR A 77 -55.53 -9.48 21.30
N GLN A 78 -56.66 -9.10 20.71
CA GLN A 78 -56.76 -8.83 19.27
C GLN A 78 -56.12 -7.48 18.91
N MET A 79 -55.23 -7.49 17.92
CA MET A 79 -54.98 -6.31 17.08
C MET A 79 -55.20 -6.69 15.62
N VAL A 80 -56.01 -5.90 14.92
CA VAL A 80 -56.37 -6.11 13.52
C VAL A 80 -55.17 -5.73 12.64
N PRO A 81 -54.63 -6.64 11.80
CA PRO A 81 -53.60 -6.28 10.83
C PRO A 81 -54.23 -5.51 9.66
N PRO A 82 -53.55 -4.48 9.12
CA PRO A 82 -54.01 -3.81 7.90
C PRO A 82 -53.91 -4.74 6.69
N SER A 83 -54.83 -4.55 5.73
CA SER A 83 -54.91 -5.31 4.48
C SER A 83 -53.60 -5.25 3.69
N PRO A 84 -53.10 -6.37 3.12
CA PRO A 84 -51.92 -6.33 2.27
C PRO A 84 -52.23 -5.65 0.93
N THR A 85 -51.67 -4.45 0.73
CA THR A 85 -51.57 -3.80 -0.58
C THR A 85 -50.80 -4.74 -1.53
N PRO A 86 -51.30 -5.01 -2.76
CA PRO A 86 -50.60 -5.92 -3.67
C PRO A 86 -49.26 -5.30 -4.09
N SER A 87 -48.14 -5.93 -3.70
CA SER A 87 -46.83 -5.53 -4.19
C SER A 87 -46.72 -5.84 -5.68
N ILE A 88 -46.63 -4.80 -6.51
CA ILE A 88 -46.36 -4.95 -7.95
C ILE A 88 -44.88 -5.34 -8.11
N ALA A 89 -44.59 -6.60 -7.86
CA ALA A 89 -43.35 -7.24 -8.28
C ALA A 89 -43.44 -7.46 -9.79
N ARG A 90 -43.03 -6.45 -10.58
CA ARG A 90 -42.80 -6.63 -12.01
C ARG A 90 -41.65 -7.62 -12.20
N GLN A 91 -41.98 -8.89 -12.42
CA GLN A 91 -41.08 -9.83 -13.06
C GLN A 91 -40.69 -9.22 -14.42
N VAL A 92 -39.41 -8.92 -14.59
CA VAL A 92 -38.87 -8.63 -15.92
C VAL A 92 -38.56 -9.96 -16.57
N SER A 93 -39.57 -10.50 -17.27
CA SER A 93 -39.41 -11.69 -18.12
C SER A 93 -38.44 -11.35 -19.25
N ILE A 94 -37.22 -11.89 -19.20
CA ILE A 94 -36.29 -11.83 -20.33
C ILE A 94 -36.61 -12.99 -21.27
N GLU A 95 -37.75 -12.89 -21.95
CA GLU A 95 -37.99 -13.66 -23.18
C GLU A 95 -37.40 -12.87 -24.36
N GLY A 96 -36.10 -13.09 -24.59
CA GLY A 96 -35.42 -12.69 -25.80
C GLY A 96 -34.98 -13.94 -26.56
N SER A 97 -35.44 -14.10 -27.80
CA SER A 97 -34.98 -15.15 -28.71
C SER A 97 -33.44 -15.21 -28.76
N PRO A 98 -32.82 -16.39 -28.97
CA PRO A 98 -31.37 -16.53 -28.95
C PRO A 98 -30.73 -15.70 -30.07
N LYS A 99 -30.27 -14.50 -29.73
CA LYS A 99 -29.43 -13.69 -30.60
C LYS A 99 -28.09 -14.39 -30.74
N THR A 100 -27.64 -14.56 -31.98
CA THR A 100 -26.37 -15.18 -32.33
C THR A 100 -25.20 -14.56 -31.55
N PRO A 101 -24.24 -15.36 -31.06
CA PRO A 101 -23.08 -14.87 -30.31
C PRO A 101 -22.08 -14.20 -31.26
N THR A 102 -22.35 -12.95 -31.65
CA THR A 102 -21.50 -12.15 -32.57
C THR A 102 -21.24 -10.73 -32.09
N GLN A 103 -21.39 -10.46 -30.78
CA GLN A 103 -21.00 -9.17 -30.15
C GLN A 103 -20.25 -9.36 -28.83
N GLU A 104 -19.36 -10.35 -28.76
CA GLU A 104 -18.35 -10.38 -27.71
C GLU A 104 -17.30 -9.28 -27.95
N ARG A 105 -17.17 -8.39 -26.97
CA ARG A 105 -16.04 -7.48 -26.67
C ARG A 105 -15.07 -7.17 -27.82
N ARG A 106 -15.53 -6.45 -28.86
CA ARG A 106 -14.63 -5.50 -29.52
C ARG A 106 -14.37 -4.35 -28.53
N ILE A 107 -13.18 -4.33 -27.94
CA ILE A 107 -12.57 -3.06 -27.53
C ILE A 107 -12.64 -2.16 -28.76
N SER A 108 -13.32 -1.02 -28.67
CA SER A 108 -13.32 -0.04 -29.76
C SER A 108 -11.87 0.40 -29.95
N TYR A 109 -11.28 0.02 -31.09
CA TYR A 109 -9.93 0.42 -31.49
C TYR A 109 -9.76 1.95 -31.42
N GLU A 110 -10.83 2.70 -31.75
CA GLU A 110 -10.90 4.16 -31.58
C GLU A 110 -10.89 4.61 -30.11
N GLY A 111 -11.47 3.83 -29.20
CA GLY A 111 -11.43 4.07 -27.76
C GLY A 111 -10.02 3.89 -27.20
N GLU A 112 -9.32 2.83 -27.63
CA GLU A 112 -7.93 2.57 -27.28
C GLU A 112 -6.97 3.62 -27.87
N ILE A 113 -7.12 3.96 -29.16
CA ILE A 113 -6.38 5.07 -29.79
C ILE A 113 -6.60 6.38 -29.03
N ARG A 114 -7.83 6.71 -28.62
CA ARG A 114 -8.13 7.93 -27.85
C ARG A 114 -7.48 7.91 -26.46
N PHE A 115 -7.39 6.76 -25.82
CA PHE A 115 -6.65 6.61 -24.55
C PHE A 115 -5.15 6.87 -24.74
N TRP A 116 -4.53 6.19 -25.71
CA TRP A 116 -3.09 6.34 -25.96
C TRP A 116 -2.70 7.72 -26.51
N LYS A 117 -3.51 8.34 -27.37
CA LYS A 117 -3.29 9.73 -27.82
C LYS A 117 -3.34 10.74 -26.67
N ARG A 118 -4.22 10.53 -25.68
CA ARG A 118 -4.27 11.36 -24.48
C ARG A 118 -2.98 11.21 -23.65
N LEU A 119 -2.54 9.97 -23.42
CA LEU A 119 -1.30 9.72 -22.68
C LEU A 119 -0.05 10.22 -23.44
N SER A 120 0.03 10.11 -24.76
CA SER A 120 1.15 10.69 -25.51
C SER A 120 1.10 12.22 -25.56
N GLY A 121 -0.09 12.83 -25.45
CA GLY A 121 -0.30 14.26 -25.66
C GLY A 121 -0.44 14.65 -27.14
N GLN A 122 -0.50 13.66 -28.04
CA GLN A 122 -0.68 13.86 -29.49
C GLN A 122 -2.17 13.88 -29.88
N GLY A 123 -2.97 14.60 -29.11
CA GLY A 123 -4.37 14.84 -29.38
C GLY A 123 -4.92 15.89 -28.43
N GLU A 124 -5.69 16.84 -28.97
CA GLU A 124 -6.54 17.70 -28.17
C GLU A 124 -7.44 16.84 -27.26
N TYR A 125 -7.84 17.38 -26.11
CA TYR A 125 -8.87 16.80 -25.26
C TYR A 125 -10.21 16.76 -26.00
N GLN A 126 -10.42 15.74 -26.83
CA GLN A 126 -11.65 15.64 -27.62
C GLN A 126 -12.87 15.56 -26.71
N GLU A 127 -13.77 16.51 -26.96
CA GLU A 127 -14.89 16.84 -26.10
C GLU A 127 -15.79 15.62 -25.88
N GLY A 128 -16.03 15.26 -24.61
CA GLY A 128 -16.86 14.09 -24.27
C GLY A 128 -16.13 12.78 -24.01
N SER A 129 -14.79 12.77 -23.99
CA SER A 129 -14.01 11.65 -23.44
C SER A 129 -14.38 11.40 -21.95
N ARG A 130 -15.17 10.36 -21.69
CA ARG A 130 -15.67 9.98 -20.36
C ARG A 130 -15.20 8.58 -19.98
N LEU A 131 -14.57 8.46 -18.81
CA LEU A 131 -14.20 7.17 -18.21
C LEU A 131 -14.91 7.00 -16.87
N ARG A 132 -15.48 5.81 -16.65
CA ARG A 132 -15.95 5.33 -15.35
C ARG A 132 -15.40 3.91 -15.20
N LEU A 133 -14.29 3.78 -14.48
CA LEU A 133 -13.54 2.52 -14.38
C LEU A 133 -13.37 2.16 -12.91
N LEU A 134 -13.60 0.90 -12.57
CA LEU A 134 -13.10 0.31 -11.32
C LEU A 134 -11.81 -0.43 -11.65
N ARG A 135 -10.74 -0.12 -10.93
CA ARG A 135 -9.49 -0.92 -10.95
C ARG A 135 -9.27 -1.49 -9.56
N GLN A 136 -8.78 -2.72 -9.51
CA GLN A 136 -8.37 -3.38 -8.27
C GLN A 136 -6.84 -3.37 -8.17
N ASP A 137 -6.32 -3.14 -6.98
CA ASP A 137 -4.91 -3.37 -6.68
C ASP A 137 -4.67 -4.88 -6.58
N ALA A 138 -3.73 -5.41 -7.37
CA ALA A 138 -3.52 -6.86 -7.48
C ALA A 138 -3.01 -7.48 -6.16
N LEU A 139 -2.32 -6.68 -5.34
CA LEU A 139 -1.80 -7.08 -4.05
C LEU A 139 -2.87 -6.93 -2.96
N THR A 140 -3.24 -5.69 -2.64
CA THR A 140 -4.13 -5.37 -1.49
C THR A 140 -5.61 -5.67 -1.73
N ARG A 141 -5.98 -6.07 -2.96
CA ARG A 141 -7.37 -6.30 -3.41
C ARG A 141 -8.28 -5.06 -3.25
N HIS A 142 -7.71 -3.89 -2.97
CA HIS A 142 -8.39 -2.61 -2.82
C HIS A 142 -8.97 -2.12 -4.14
N TRP A 143 -10.15 -1.51 -4.12
CA TRP A 143 -10.82 -0.99 -5.31
C TRP A 143 -10.79 0.54 -5.37
N THR A 144 -10.43 1.07 -6.53
CA THR A 144 -10.53 2.50 -6.85
C THR A 144 -11.43 2.75 -8.06
N CYS A 145 -12.37 3.67 -7.90
CA CYS A 145 -13.22 4.23 -8.93
C CYS A 145 -12.58 5.47 -9.57
N PHE A 146 -12.26 5.37 -10.86
CA PHE A 146 -11.75 6.45 -11.68
C PHE A 146 -12.89 7.07 -12.48
N PHE A 147 -13.14 8.37 -12.28
CA PHE A 147 -14.19 9.12 -12.97
C PHE A 147 -13.61 10.33 -13.70
N VAL A 148 -13.19 10.11 -14.94
CA VAL A 148 -12.63 11.14 -15.82
C VAL A 148 -13.78 11.72 -16.66
N ASP A 149 -14.16 12.98 -16.44
CA ASP A 149 -15.12 13.71 -17.27
C ASP A 149 -14.48 15.07 -17.60
N LEU A 150 -14.07 15.22 -18.86
CA LEU A 150 -13.21 16.31 -19.33
C LEU A 150 -13.98 17.44 -20.03
N LYS A 151 -15.32 17.43 -19.97
CA LYS A 151 -16.11 18.55 -20.45
C LYS A 151 -15.94 19.78 -19.55
N ALA A 152 -15.90 20.96 -20.17
CA ALA A 152 -16.18 22.25 -19.55
C ALA A 152 -17.68 22.41 -19.16
N GLY A 153 -18.27 21.36 -18.60
CA GLY A 153 -19.62 21.37 -18.05
C GLY A 153 -19.66 21.99 -16.65
N PRO A 154 -20.86 22.20 -16.08
CA PRO A 154 -20.98 22.72 -14.72
C PRO A 154 -20.27 21.79 -13.73
N SER A 155 -19.20 22.28 -13.11
CA SER A 155 -18.51 21.57 -12.04
C SER A 155 -19.50 21.28 -10.89
N LYS A 156 -19.28 20.20 -10.12
CA LYS A 156 -20.15 19.86 -8.97
C LYS A 156 -20.33 21.12 -8.10
N PRO A 157 -21.56 21.63 -7.89
CA PRO A 157 -21.79 22.87 -7.15
C PRO A 157 -21.10 22.86 -5.78
N ARG A 158 -20.42 23.96 -5.45
CA ARG A 158 -19.71 24.15 -4.18
C ARG A 158 -20.26 25.37 -3.46
N GLN A 159 -20.87 25.13 -2.30
CA GLN A 159 -21.25 26.20 -1.36
C GLN A 159 -20.25 26.30 -0.21
N TYR A 160 -19.64 25.19 0.19
CA TYR A 160 -18.47 25.18 1.06
C TYR A 160 -17.21 25.56 0.27
N ARG A 161 -16.52 26.63 0.70
CA ARG A 161 -15.21 27.00 0.13
C ARG A 161 -14.18 25.91 0.46
N SER A 162 -13.32 25.58 -0.50
CA SER A 162 -12.00 25.04 -0.16
C SER A 162 -11.22 26.12 0.61
N LYS A 163 -10.51 25.75 1.67
CA LYS A 163 -9.56 26.67 2.29
C LYS A 163 -8.51 27.07 1.24
N GLU A 164 -8.16 28.34 1.22
CA GLU A 164 -6.90 28.78 0.60
C GLU A 164 -5.73 28.28 1.45
N ARG A 165 -4.53 28.20 0.86
CA ARG A 165 -3.29 27.87 1.59
C ARG A 165 -3.12 28.88 2.72
N ALA A 166 -3.22 28.41 3.96
CA ALA A 166 -3.04 29.23 5.16
C ALA A 166 -1.59 29.19 5.70
N GLU A 167 -0.79 28.21 5.26
CA GLU A 167 0.60 28.03 5.67
C GLU A 167 1.59 28.58 4.62
N PRO A 168 2.57 29.42 5.00
CA PRO A 168 3.63 29.85 4.08
C PRO A 168 4.44 28.65 3.58
N ARG A 169 4.93 28.76 2.35
CA ARG A 169 5.76 27.75 1.69
C ARG A 169 7.09 27.58 2.40
N ALA A 170 7.74 26.43 2.24
CA ALA A 170 9.08 26.18 2.75
C ALA A 170 10.05 27.35 2.50
N HIS A 171 10.16 27.82 1.25
CA HIS A 171 11.09 28.91 0.91
C HIS A 171 10.71 30.30 1.47
N GLU A 172 9.46 30.49 1.89
CA GLU A 172 8.95 31.73 2.50
C GLU A 172 9.21 31.75 4.02
N GLN A 173 9.44 30.58 4.63
CA GLN A 173 9.79 30.44 6.05
C GLN A 173 11.24 30.87 6.32
N PRO A 174 11.58 31.35 7.52
CA PRO A 174 12.94 31.74 7.84
C PRO A 174 13.88 30.53 7.97
N LYS A 175 15.19 30.74 7.71
CA LYS A 175 16.23 29.71 7.87
C LYS A 175 16.48 29.32 9.34
N HIS A 176 16.07 30.15 10.29
CA HIS A 176 16.14 29.91 11.73
C HIS A 176 14.92 30.58 12.39
N ASP A 177 14.37 29.94 13.42
CA ASP A 177 13.25 30.45 14.19
C ASP A 177 13.57 30.36 15.69
N GLU A 178 13.52 31.52 16.37
CA GLU A 178 13.71 31.67 17.81
C GLU A 178 12.55 31.12 18.66
N LYS A 179 11.54 30.47 18.08
CA LYS A 179 10.47 29.78 18.82
C LYS A 179 10.48 28.27 18.63
N CYS A 180 10.94 27.78 17.48
CA CYS A 180 11.14 26.37 17.21
C CYS A 180 12.11 25.69 18.21
N PRO A 181 11.78 24.50 18.77
CA PRO A 181 12.69 23.76 19.65
C PRO A 181 13.77 22.98 18.87
N LEU A 182 13.53 22.64 17.60
CA LEU A 182 14.46 21.81 16.80
C LEU A 182 15.59 22.63 16.14
N CYS A 183 15.49 23.96 16.15
CA CYS A 183 16.51 24.85 15.59
C CYS A 183 17.87 24.73 16.31
N LYS A 184 18.94 25.00 15.57
CA LYS A 184 20.31 25.08 16.10
C LYS A 184 20.41 26.06 17.28
N GLY A 185 21.16 25.68 18.32
CA GLY A 185 21.28 26.41 19.58
C GLY A 185 20.23 26.04 20.64
N ARG A 186 19.38 25.05 20.36
CA ARG A 186 18.32 24.53 21.24
C ARG A 186 18.39 23.03 21.41
N GLU A 187 19.61 22.50 21.35
CA GLU A 187 19.83 21.06 21.42
C GLU A 187 19.44 20.52 22.81
N GLU A 188 18.57 19.50 22.80
CA GLU A 188 18.03 18.88 24.02
C GLU A 188 18.92 17.75 24.54
N LYS A 189 18.83 17.45 25.83
CA LYS A 189 19.54 16.31 26.46
C LYS A 189 18.99 14.93 26.06
N THR A 190 17.96 14.91 25.22
CA THR A 190 17.19 13.74 24.75
C THR A 190 17.78 13.09 23.48
N GLU A 191 18.88 13.64 22.96
CA GLU A 191 19.61 13.09 21.80
C GLU A 191 20.07 11.64 22.05
N VAL A 192 19.95 10.79 21.02
CA VAL A 192 20.39 9.38 21.02
C VAL A 192 21.31 9.04 19.84
N LEU A 193 21.27 9.84 18.77
CA LEU A 193 22.11 9.69 17.59
C LEU A 193 22.40 11.06 17.00
N ARG A 194 23.66 11.30 16.62
CA ARG A 194 24.11 12.49 15.89
C ARG A 194 24.82 12.11 14.60
N VAL A 195 24.53 12.82 13.52
CA VAL A 195 25.40 12.88 12.34
C VAL A 195 26.18 14.19 12.41
N TRP A 196 27.49 14.08 12.42
CA TRP A 196 28.44 15.18 12.52
C TRP A 196 28.68 15.86 11.16
N PRO A 197 29.23 17.10 11.11
CA PRO A 197 29.50 17.81 9.85
C PRO A 197 30.51 17.14 8.90
N ASP A 198 31.32 16.21 9.39
CA ASP A 198 32.22 15.35 8.60
C ASP A 198 31.50 14.10 8.03
N GLY A 199 30.19 13.98 8.28
CA GLY A 199 29.36 12.85 7.89
C GLY A 199 29.39 11.65 8.84
N ARG A 200 30.23 11.69 9.90
CA ARG A 200 30.32 10.61 10.89
C ARG A 200 29.01 10.46 11.65
N LEU A 201 28.51 9.23 11.74
CA LEU A 201 27.36 8.87 12.58
C LEU A 201 27.85 8.37 13.94
N GLU A 202 27.27 8.87 15.02
CA GLU A 202 27.54 8.47 16.40
C GLU A 202 26.23 8.23 17.15
N GLU A 203 26.00 7.00 17.63
CA GLU A 203 24.93 6.70 18.59
C GLU A 203 25.48 6.90 20.01
N ARG A 204 24.93 7.89 20.73
CA ARG A 204 25.28 8.24 22.10
C ARG A 204 24.10 8.99 22.74
N GLU A 205 23.75 8.63 23.97
CA GLU A 205 22.77 9.37 24.73
C GLU A 205 23.32 10.71 25.24
N GLY A 206 22.53 11.76 25.04
CA GLY A 206 22.84 13.11 25.47
C GLY A 206 23.81 13.88 24.56
N LEU A 207 23.86 15.17 24.84
CA LEU A 207 24.69 16.14 24.13
C LEU A 207 26.19 15.82 24.27
N PRO A 208 27.02 16.20 23.28
CA PRO A 208 28.46 16.09 23.41
C PRO A 208 28.97 16.94 24.60
N PRO A 209 30.04 16.51 25.29
CA PRO A 209 30.49 17.17 26.52
C PRO A 209 31.09 18.55 26.29
N ALA A 210 31.67 18.80 25.11
CA ALA A 210 32.23 20.10 24.74
C ALA A 210 31.14 21.06 24.24
N GLU A 211 31.04 22.24 24.87
CA GLU A 211 30.01 23.25 24.53
C GLU A 211 30.03 23.65 23.05
N ALA A 212 31.24 23.80 22.49
CA ALA A 212 31.45 24.16 21.08
C ALA A 212 30.92 23.10 20.10
N ASP A 213 30.73 21.86 20.53
CA ASP A 213 30.29 20.75 19.69
C ASP A 213 28.78 20.54 19.71
N LYS A 214 28.07 21.04 20.74
CA LYS A 214 26.62 20.86 20.87
C LYS A 214 25.84 21.30 19.63
N THR A 215 26.25 22.41 19.02
CA THR A 215 25.61 22.98 17.81
C THR A 215 26.20 22.46 16.48
N LYS A 216 27.17 21.54 16.52
CA LYS A 216 27.77 20.90 15.33
C LYS A 216 27.07 19.59 15.00
N TRP A 217 26.08 19.65 14.10
CA TRP A 217 25.33 18.50 13.63
C TRP A 217 24.73 18.76 12.24
N LEU A 218 24.54 17.69 11.46
CA LEU A 218 23.77 17.67 10.22
C LEU A 218 22.38 17.06 10.46
N VAL A 219 22.32 15.98 11.24
CA VAL A 219 21.09 15.28 11.63
C VAL A 219 21.19 14.93 13.12
N ARG A 220 20.06 14.96 13.83
CA ARG A 220 19.95 14.45 15.20
C ARG A 220 18.75 13.51 15.29
N VAL A 221 18.85 12.47 16.11
CA VAL A 221 17.69 11.70 16.57
C VAL A 221 17.51 11.95 18.06
N LEU A 222 16.30 12.32 18.44
CA LEU A 222 15.91 12.70 19.80
C LEU A 222 14.81 11.76 20.30
N ARG A 223 14.84 11.40 21.58
CA ARG A 223 13.66 10.82 22.26
C ARG A 223 12.55 11.86 22.24
N ASN A 224 11.36 11.49 21.76
CA ASN A 224 10.23 12.41 21.70
C ASN A 224 9.81 12.81 23.14
N PRO A 225 9.76 14.11 23.50
CA PRO A 225 9.28 14.56 24.80
C PRO A 225 7.76 14.38 25.01
N PHE A 226 7.03 14.05 23.94
CA PHE A 226 5.61 13.69 23.98
C PHE A 226 5.43 12.31 23.33
N PRO A 227 5.95 11.23 23.96
CA PRO A 227 5.91 9.88 23.37
C PRO A 227 4.47 9.33 23.37
N TYR A 228 4.15 8.52 22.37
CA TYR A 228 2.84 7.84 22.32
C TYR A 228 2.77 6.60 23.23
N LEU A 229 3.95 6.10 23.63
CA LEU A 229 4.13 4.80 24.25
C LEU A 229 5.05 4.89 25.46
N LEU A 230 4.89 3.93 26.37
CA LEU A 230 5.74 3.75 27.53
C LEU A 230 7.12 3.26 27.07
N THR A 231 8.17 3.89 27.58
CA THR A 231 9.54 3.51 27.23
C THR A 231 9.93 2.20 27.93
N PRO A 232 10.34 1.14 27.22
CA PRO A 232 10.91 -0.06 27.82
C PRO A 232 12.17 0.27 28.63
N GLN A 233 12.35 -0.40 29.78
CA GLN A 233 13.44 -0.12 30.70
C GLN A 233 14.84 -0.29 30.08
N ASP A 234 15.01 -1.27 29.20
CA ASP A 234 16.30 -1.58 28.55
C ASP A 234 16.53 -0.85 27.22
N LEU A 235 15.60 0.03 26.79
CA LEU A 235 15.69 0.70 25.48
C LEU A 235 16.68 1.87 25.47
N TYR A 236 16.92 2.48 26.64
CA TYR A 236 17.86 3.59 26.84
C TYR A 236 18.65 3.40 28.13
N GLN A 237 19.92 3.78 28.12
CA GLN A 237 20.84 3.71 29.25
C GLN A 237 20.46 4.68 30.37
N THR A 238 19.85 5.81 30.02
CA THR A 238 19.47 6.87 30.97
C THR A 238 17.95 7.11 31.03
N PRO A 239 17.39 7.42 32.21
CA PRO A 239 16.01 7.92 32.32
C PRO A 239 15.81 9.18 31.47
N PHE A 240 14.56 9.46 31.08
CA PHE A 240 14.26 10.67 30.30
C PHE A 240 14.66 11.93 31.11
N PRO A 241 15.46 12.87 30.57
CA PRO A 241 15.94 14.02 31.34
C PRO A 241 14.79 15.00 31.68
N GLY A 242 14.39 15.09 32.95
CA GLY A 242 13.40 16.06 33.39
C GLY A 242 12.81 15.76 34.79
N ASP A 243 11.85 16.58 35.19
CA ASP A 243 10.99 16.28 36.33
C ASP A 243 10.00 15.17 35.90
N ARG A 244 9.92 14.10 36.71
CA ARG A 244 9.04 12.94 36.47
C ARG A 244 7.56 13.35 36.36
N SER A 245 7.19 14.53 36.87
CA SER A 245 5.83 15.08 36.82
C SER A 245 5.34 15.54 35.42
N LYS A 246 6.22 15.69 34.41
CA LYS A 246 5.87 16.34 33.12
C LYS A 246 6.25 15.54 31.87
N HIS A 247 5.55 14.43 31.65
CA HIS A 247 5.52 13.64 30.40
C HIS A 247 6.70 12.68 30.13
N ALA A 248 7.46 12.28 31.15
CA ALA A 248 8.28 11.08 31.02
C ALA A 248 7.39 9.82 31.14
N ALA A 249 7.11 9.16 30.01
CA ALA A 249 6.37 7.90 29.95
C ALA A 249 7.23 6.72 30.46
N CYS A 250 7.48 6.72 31.77
CA CYS A 250 8.33 5.77 32.46
C CYS A 250 7.60 4.46 32.77
N PHE A 251 8.28 3.34 32.53
CA PHE A 251 7.85 2.01 32.97
C PHE A 251 7.49 2.02 34.47
N GLY A 252 6.30 1.53 34.83
CA GLY A 252 5.83 1.42 36.21
C GLY A 252 5.18 2.65 36.84
N ASP A 253 5.26 3.83 36.21
CA ASP A 253 4.63 5.07 36.72
C ASP A 253 3.16 5.26 36.21
N HIS A 254 2.48 4.17 35.80
CA HIS A 254 1.15 4.20 35.15
C HIS A 254 0.17 3.12 35.66
N ASP A 255 -1.07 3.53 35.97
CA ASP A 255 -2.14 2.67 36.49
C ASP A 255 -2.84 1.79 35.43
N ASN A 256 -2.11 1.28 34.43
CA ASN A 256 -2.69 0.48 33.33
C ASN A 256 -3.50 -0.72 33.84
N HIS A 257 -3.05 -1.37 34.91
CA HIS A 257 -3.74 -2.50 35.54
C HIS A 257 -5.13 -2.12 36.12
N ALA A 258 -5.39 -0.84 36.42
CA ALA A 258 -6.71 -0.38 36.85
C ALA A 258 -7.71 -0.28 35.68
N ALA A 259 -7.23 -0.15 34.44
CA ALA A 259 -8.08 -0.07 33.25
C ALA A 259 -8.61 -1.43 32.78
N ASN A 260 -7.90 -2.53 33.09
CA ASN A 260 -8.41 -3.88 32.89
C ASN A 260 -7.98 -4.83 34.04
N PRO A 261 -8.88 -5.15 35.00
CA PRO A 261 -8.58 -6.09 36.08
C PRO A 261 -8.59 -7.56 35.65
N ASP A 262 -9.07 -7.88 34.43
CA ASP A 262 -9.12 -9.24 33.88
C ASP A 262 -8.39 -9.28 32.52
N ALA A 263 -7.08 -9.50 32.58
CA ALA A 263 -6.20 -9.52 31.40
C ALA A 263 -6.62 -10.56 30.34
N ASP A 264 -7.27 -11.65 30.76
CA ASP A 264 -7.70 -12.75 29.91
C ASP A 264 -9.10 -12.56 29.31
N HIS A 265 -9.78 -11.44 29.62
CA HIS A 265 -11.15 -11.20 29.17
C HIS A 265 -11.25 -11.22 27.63
N PRO A 266 -12.00 -12.17 27.02
CA PRO A 266 -11.87 -12.49 25.60
C PRO A 266 -12.31 -11.36 24.66
N LEU A 267 -13.12 -10.42 25.14
CA LEU A 267 -13.62 -9.25 24.41
C LEU A 267 -12.92 -7.93 24.81
N CYS A 268 -12.15 -7.92 25.89
CA CYS A 268 -11.48 -6.73 26.44
C CYS A 268 -9.96 -6.93 26.49
N ARG A 269 -9.39 -7.50 25.44
CA ARG A 269 -7.95 -7.74 25.35
C ARG A 269 -7.19 -6.42 25.44
N MET A 270 -6.27 -6.35 26.39
CA MET A 270 -5.42 -5.19 26.62
C MET A 270 -3.97 -5.67 26.66
N VAL A 271 -3.08 -4.87 26.07
CA VAL A 271 -1.62 -4.99 26.25
C VAL A 271 -1.09 -3.61 26.61
N ASP A 272 -0.03 -3.57 27.41
CA ASP A 272 0.65 -2.31 27.68
C ASP A 272 1.26 -1.73 26.39
N GLY A 273 1.07 -0.44 26.19
CA GLY A 273 1.62 0.28 25.05
C GLY A 273 3.12 0.58 25.22
N TYR A 274 3.98 -0.43 25.17
CA TYR A 274 5.43 -0.26 25.22
C TYR A 274 6.04 0.04 23.85
N GLY A 275 7.05 0.91 23.79
CA GLY A 275 7.82 1.12 22.57
C GLY A 275 8.68 2.38 22.52
N ALA A 276 9.33 2.56 21.37
CA ALA A 276 10.08 3.74 21.01
C ALA A 276 9.16 4.84 20.45
N SER A 277 9.52 6.09 20.70
CA SER A 277 8.97 7.27 20.03
C SER A 277 10.10 8.27 19.89
N GLU A 278 10.65 8.41 18.69
CA GLU A 278 11.83 9.21 18.40
C GLU A 278 11.58 10.17 17.23
N VAL A 279 12.21 11.34 17.28
CA VAL A 279 12.14 12.40 16.27
C VAL A 279 13.50 12.51 15.59
N VAL A 280 13.52 12.38 14.26
CA VAL A 280 14.72 12.56 13.43
C VAL A 280 14.68 13.98 12.87
N VAL A 281 15.53 14.85 13.40
CA VAL A 281 15.70 16.24 12.94
C VAL A 281 16.59 16.25 11.71
N GLU A 282 16.00 16.56 10.55
CA GLU A 282 16.61 16.34 9.23
C GLU A 282 17.70 17.35 8.85
N SER A 283 17.71 18.55 9.45
CA SER A 283 18.66 19.62 9.14
C SER A 283 18.76 20.63 10.29
N PRO A 284 19.91 21.31 10.51
CA PRO A 284 19.98 22.48 11.37
C PRO A 284 19.23 23.71 10.85
N THR A 285 18.83 23.71 9.57
CA THR A 285 18.15 24.84 8.90
C THR A 285 16.63 24.66 8.95
N HIS A 286 15.92 25.62 9.54
CA HIS A 286 14.49 25.53 9.85
C HIS A 286 13.58 25.31 8.63
N ASN A 287 13.97 25.80 7.46
CA ASN A 287 13.16 25.71 6.25
C ASN A 287 13.69 24.71 5.20
N ALA A 288 14.70 23.90 5.52
CA ALA A 288 15.36 22.99 4.58
C ALA A 288 14.58 21.68 4.36
N MET A 289 13.36 21.78 3.81
CA MET A 289 12.54 20.62 3.47
C MET A 289 13.18 19.78 2.35
N ILE A 290 12.94 18.46 2.34
CA ILE A 290 13.58 17.50 1.43
C ILE A 290 13.56 17.91 -0.06
N GLY A 291 12.46 18.50 -0.54
CA GLY A 291 12.34 18.96 -1.94
C GLY A 291 13.27 20.14 -2.32
N ILE A 292 13.86 20.82 -1.34
CA ILE A 292 14.80 21.95 -1.51
C ILE A 292 16.11 21.78 -0.72
N ALA A 293 16.32 20.63 -0.08
CA ALA A 293 17.56 20.27 0.59
C ALA A 293 18.61 19.72 -0.40
N GLU A 294 19.86 19.62 0.02
CA GLU A 294 20.93 18.95 -0.75
C GLU A 294 20.81 17.42 -0.62
N ASP A 295 21.24 16.67 -1.65
CA ASP A 295 21.21 15.19 -1.64
C ASP A 295 21.90 14.62 -0.40
N ALA A 296 23.07 15.16 -0.04
CA ALA A 296 23.84 14.71 1.13
C ALA A 296 23.03 14.76 2.43
N GLN A 297 22.25 15.83 2.66
CA GLN A 297 21.44 15.99 3.87
C GLN A 297 20.34 14.92 3.96
N VAL A 298 19.71 14.58 2.82
CA VAL A 298 18.69 13.52 2.74
C VAL A 298 19.32 12.15 2.97
N ILE A 299 20.48 11.88 2.38
CA ILE A 299 21.23 10.63 2.58
C ILE A 299 21.64 10.48 4.06
N HIS A 300 22.14 11.54 4.71
CA HIS A 300 22.48 11.50 6.14
C HIS A 300 21.25 11.22 7.03
N THR A 301 20.08 11.77 6.68
CA THR A 301 18.81 11.44 7.36
C THR A 301 18.48 9.95 7.22
N LEU A 302 18.54 9.40 6.00
CA LEU A 302 18.23 7.98 5.76
C LEU A 302 19.23 7.03 6.46
N ARG A 303 20.53 7.36 6.47
CA ARG A 303 21.56 6.64 7.24
C ARG A 303 21.24 6.65 8.74
N ALA A 304 20.87 7.80 9.30
CA ALA A 304 20.48 7.91 10.70
C ALA A 304 19.25 7.06 11.03
N MET A 305 18.22 7.07 10.16
CA MET A 305 17.02 6.25 10.31
C MET A 305 17.32 4.75 10.26
N ALA A 306 18.11 4.29 9.29
CA ALA A 306 18.47 2.88 9.16
C ALA A 306 19.36 2.40 10.32
N ALA A 307 20.35 3.20 10.73
CA ALA A 307 21.18 2.88 11.91
C ALA A 307 20.32 2.76 13.18
N ARG A 308 19.46 3.75 13.42
CA ARG A 308 18.60 3.78 14.60
C ARG A 308 17.57 2.66 14.60
N GLY A 309 16.99 2.33 13.43
CA GLY A 309 16.12 1.17 13.23
C GLY A 309 16.79 -0.13 13.69
N ARG A 310 18.01 -0.40 13.22
CA ARG A 310 18.81 -1.57 13.65
C ARG A 310 19.12 -1.58 15.15
N SER A 311 19.27 -0.43 15.78
CA SER A 311 19.51 -0.34 17.23
C SER A 311 18.22 -0.53 18.05
N LEU A 312 17.08 0.02 17.62
CA LEU A 312 15.77 -0.20 18.25
C LEU A 312 15.31 -1.66 18.14
N ARG A 313 15.53 -2.30 16.98
CA ARG A 313 15.19 -3.70 16.70
C ARG A 313 15.82 -4.72 17.65
N LYS A 314 16.87 -4.36 18.40
CA LYS A 314 17.51 -5.23 19.41
C LYS A 314 16.67 -5.39 20.69
N CYS A 315 15.67 -4.54 20.91
CA CYS A 315 14.80 -4.61 22.08
C CYS A 315 13.64 -5.57 21.81
N SER A 316 13.44 -6.58 22.66
CA SER A 316 12.37 -7.58 22.50
C SER A 316 10.95 -7.02 22.51
N GLN A 317 10.75 -5.82 23.05
CA GLN A 317 9.46 -5.12 23.05
C GLN A 317 9.21 -4.30 21.77
N VAL A 318 10.18 -4.24 20.85
CA VAL A 318 10.07 -3.58 19.54
C VAL A 318 9.71 -4.65 18.50
N VAL A 319 8.42 -4.85 18.27
CA VAL A 319 7.89 -5.90 17.36
C VAL A 319 7.63 -5.36 15.95
N GLN A 320 7.02 -4.18 15.84
CA GLN A 320 6.86 -3.47 14.57
C GLN A 320 7.60 -2.13 14.66
N LEU A 321 8.43 -1.82 13.65
CA LEU A 321 9.00 -0.48 13.45
C LEU A 321 8.20 0.31 12.41
N MET A 322 8.06 1.60 12.63
CA MET A 322 7.33 2.53 11.77
C MET A 322 8.17 3.78 11.53
N TYR A 323 8.54 4.01 10.28
CA TYR A 323 9.25 5.20 9.82
C TYR A 323 8.30 6.07 9.02
N PHE A 324 8.14 7.35 9.38
CA PHE A 324 7.22 8.24 8.69
C PHE A 324 7.59 9.73 8.82
N LYS A 325 7.02 10.54 7.93
CA LYS A 325 7.13 12.01 7.91
C LYS A 325 5.75 12.61 7.64
N GLN A 326 5.43 13.69 8.34
CA GLN A 326 4.26 14.53 8.11
C GLN A 326 4.72 15.95 7.78
N TYR A 327 4.47 16.42 6.56
CA TYR A 327 4.80 17.78 6.13
C TYR A 327 3.54 18.57 5.77
N GLY A 328 3.40 19.75 6.37
CA GLY A 328 2.26 20.65 6.19
C GLY A 328 1.01 20.23 6.98
N ALA A 329 0.14 21.20 7.25
CA ALA A 329 -1.01 21.05 8.12
C ALA A 329 -2.04 20.03 7.59
N GLU A 330 -2.19 19.87 6.27
CA GLU A 330 -3.11 18.84 5.73
C GLU A 330 -2.58 17.41 5.93
N ALA A 331 -1.27 17.24 6.20
CA ALA A 331 -0.66 15.96 6.58
C ALA A 331 -0.61 15.73 8.10
N SER A 332 -1.27 16.58 8.89
CA SER A 332 -1.21 16.59 10.36
C SER A 332 0.16 16.97 10.96
N GLY A 333 1.06 17.58 10.17
CA GLY A 333 2.34 18.07 10.68
C GLY A 333 2.16 19.21 11.70
N SER A 334 2.83 19.10 12.85
CA SER A 334 2.74 20.07 13.96
C SER A 334 3.86 21.12 13.98
N LEU A 335 4.98 20.85 13.30
CA LEU A 335 6.15 21.72 13.20
C LEU A 335 6.56 21.90 11.73
N ILE A 336 6.96 23.13 11.37
CA ILE A 336 7.51 23.46 10.05
C ILE A 336 8.91 22.83 9.88
N HIS A 337 9.73 22.89 10.93
CA HIS A 337 11.11 22.44 10.91
C HIS A 337 11.23 21.00 10.41
N PRO A 338 12.14 20.70 9.45
CA PRO A 338 12.16 19.41 8.76
C PRO A 338 12.51 18.27 9.72
N HIS A 339 11.55 17.37 9.94
CA HIS A 339 11.71 16.19 10.76
C HIS A 339 10.95 14.97 10.20
N MET A 340 11.45 13.78 10.52
CA MET A 340 10.76 12.49 10.45
C MET A 340 10.57 11.91 11.85
N GLN A 341 9.87 10.80 11.95
CA GLN A 341 9.65 10.08 13.21
C GLN A 341 9.94 8.59 13.03
N ILE A 342 10.46 7.98 14.10
CA ILE A 342 10.60 6.53 14.25
C ILE A 342 9.80 6.14 15.50
N CYS A 343 8.75 5.36 15.30
CA CYS A 343 7.96 4.80 16.39
C CYS A 343 7.99 3.27 16.29
N SER A 344 7.83 2.58 17.42
CA SER A 344 7.58 1.13 17.41
C SER A 344 6.19 0.79 17.91
N LEU A 345 5.84 -0.49 17.86
CA LEU A 345 4.73 -1.09 18.61
C LEU A 345 5.20 -2.43 19.22
N PRO A 346 4.58 -2.89 20.32
CA PRO A 346 4.83 -4.21 20.92
C PRO A 346 3.98 -5.30 20.24
N ILE A 347 3.27 -4.95 19.16
CA ILE A 347 2.42 -5.83 18.35
C ILE A 347 2.68 -5.56 16.87
N VAL A 348 2.34 -6.53 16.02
CA VAL A 348 2.10 -6.25 14.60
C VAL A 348 0.69 -5.71 14.44
N SER A 349 0.58 -4.52 13.85
CA SER A 349 -0.69 -3.87 13.57
C SER A 349 -1.50 -4.66 12.53
N ARG A 350 -2.84 -4.67 12.67
CA ARG A 350 -3.74 -5.38 11.74
C ARG A 350 -3.54 -5.00 10.26
N SER A 351 -3.12 -3.76 10.00
CA SER A 351 -2.80 -3.30 8.64
C SER A 351 -1.52 -3.92 8.09
N LEU A 352 -0.53 -4.22 8.93
CA LEU A 352 0.70 -4.91 8.52
C LEU A 352 0.46 -6.41 8.42
N GLU A 353 -0.24 -7.04 9.38
CA GLU A 353 -0.67 -8.45 9.29
C GLU A 353 -1.36 -8.74 7.95
N ARG A 354 -2.33 -7.89 7.58
CA ARG A 354 -3.05 -8.08 6.33
C ARG A 354 -2.13 -7.95 5.11
N ARG A 355 -1.15 -7.05 5.15
CA ARG A 355 -0.21 -6.89 4.03
C ARG A 355 0.77 -8.06 3.94
N LEU A 356 1.24 -8.60 5.05
CA LEU A 356 2.05 -9.82 5.07
C LEU A 356 1.29 -10.97 4.40
N GLU A 357 0.01 -11.14 4.75
CA GLU A 357 -0.86 -12.14 4.12
C GLU A 357 -1.06 -11.89 2.61
N ASP A 358 -1.41 -10.65 2.21
CA ASP A 358 -1.57 -10.29 0.79
C ASP A 358 -0.28 -10.58 -0.03
N HIS A 359 0.91 -10.41 0.56
CA HIS A 359 2.20 -10.75 -0.05
C HIS A 359 2.44 -12.27 -0.14
N LYS A 360 2.16 -13.03 0.93
CA LYS A 360 2.27 -14.50 0.93
C LYS A 360 1.32 -15.12 -0.10
N ASP A 361 0.07 -14.65 -0.16
CA ASP A 361 -0.93 -15.03 -1.16
C ASP A 361 -0.42 -14.78 -2.59
N PHE A 362 0.13 -13.58 -2.85
CA PHE A 362 0.69 -13.24 -4.15
C PHE A 362 1.88 -14.13 -4.51
N PHE A 363 2.79 -14.37 -3.56
CA PHE A 363 3.98 -15.20 -3.77
C PHE A 363 3.59 -16.66 -4.08
N ALA A 364 2.61 -17.22 -3.35
CA ALA A 364 2.06 -18.55 -3.63
C ALA A 364 1.38 -18.63 -5.01
N GLN A 365 0.71 -17.56 -5.46
CA GLN A 365 0.03 -17.50 -6.76
C GLN A 365 0.99 -17.29 -7.95
N HIS A 366 2.11 -16.59 -7.75
CA HIS A 366 2.97 -16.10 -8.84
C HIS A 366 4.44 -16.55 -8.77
N GLY A 367 4.84 -17.27 -7.72
CA GLY A 367 6.22 -17.76 -7.53
C GLY A 367 7.28 -16.68 -7.36
N CYS A 368 6.88 -15.43 -7.07
CA CYS A 368 7.80 -14.30 -6.89
C CYS A 368 7.19 -13.18 -6.00
N PRO A 369 8.03 -12.35 -5.37
CA PRO A 369 7.55 -11.26 -4.50
C PRO A 369 6.71 -10.23 -5.26
N ALA A 370 5.60 -9.81 -4.67
CA ALA A 370 4.67 -8.85 -5.27
C ALA A 370 5.35 -7.53 -5.66
N VAL A 371 6.31 -7.06 -4.87
CA VAL A 371 7.06 -5.82 -5.14
C VAL A 371 7.90 -5.94 -6.40
N LYS A 372 8.64 -7.04 -6.55
CA LYS A 372 9.43 -7.31 -7.74
C LYS A 372 8.53 -7.34 -8.98
N ARG A 373 7.43 -8.10 -8.95
CA ARG A 373 6.56 -8.21 -10.12
C ARG A 373 5.85 -6.90 -10.45
N LEU A 374 5.14 -6.31 -9.49
CA LEU A 374 4.18 -5.22 -9.72
C LEU A 374 4.82 -3.83 -9.79
N TYR A 375 5.90 -3.59 -9.04
CA TYR A 375 6.54 -2.27 -8.91
C TYR A 375 7.94 -2.18 -9.53
N VAL A 376 8.50 -3.30 -10.01
CA VAL A 376 9.75 -3.34 -10.79
C VAL A 376 9.47 -3.90 -12.18
N ASP A 377 9.34 -5.22 -12.33
CA ASP A 377 9.33 -5.91 -13.64
C ASP A 377 8.25 -5.38 -14.62
N GLU A 378 7.00 -5.24 -14.17
CA GLU A 378 5.88 -4.79 -15.02
C GLU A 378 6.03 -3.33 -15.45
N VAL A 379 6.47 -2.44 -14.55
CA VAL A 379 6.57 -0.99 -14.83
C VAL A 379 7.84 -0.60 -15.57
N THR A 380 8.92 -1.41 -15.51
CA THR A 380 10.12 -1.22 -16.34
C THR A 380 10.05 -1.93 -17.69
N GLY A 381 8.90 -2.53 -18.03
CA GLY A 381 8.62 -3.09 -19.36
C GLY A 381 8.99 -4.56 -19.57
N GLY A 382 9.39 -5.28 -18.51
CA GLY A 382 9.85 -6.68 -18.59
C GLY A 382 8.82 -7.69 -19.12
N ASN A 383 7.55 -7.28 -19.29
CA ASN A 383 6.47 -8.14 -19.79
C ASN A 383 5.66 -7.48 -20.93
N GLY A 384 6.16 -6.41 -21.56
CA GLY A 384 5.48 -5.74 -22.68
C GLY A 384 4.16 -5.02 -22.36
N ASN A 385 3.75 -4.96 -21.09
CA ASN A 385 2.50 -4.35 -20.65
C ASN A 385 2.57 -2.81 -20.70
N ALA A 386 2.20 -2.21 -21.83
CA ALA A 386 2.24 -0.76 -22.04
C ALA A 386 1.51 0.04 -20.95
N LEU A 387 0.41 -0.50 -20.39
CA LEU A 387 -0.34 0.16 -19.32
C LEU A 387 0.41 0.16 -17.98
N ALA A 388 1.30 -0.82 -17.76
CA ALA A 388 2.22 -0.83 -16.62
C ALA A 388 3.39 0.14 -16.82
N VAL A 389 4.02 0.12 -17.98
CA VAL A 389 5.12 1.04 -18.33
C VAL A 389 4.69 2.51 -18.22
N ALA A 390 3.46 2.83 -18.62
CA ALA A 390 2.89 4.17 -18.52
C ALA A 390 2.75 4.71 -17.07
N ARG A 391 3.00 3.89 -16.03
CA ARG A 391 2.97 4.31 -14.61
C ARG A 391 4.34 4.48 -13.97
N LEU A 392 5.43 4.20 -14.69
CA LEU A 392 6.79 4.49 -14.23
C LEU A 392 6.95 5.99 -14.02
N VAL A 393 7.59 6.42 -12.93
CA VAL A 393 7.94 7.83 -12.67
C VAL A 393 9.44 8.05 -12.87
N HIS A 394 10.25 7.18 -12.27
CA HIS A 394 11.71 7.23 -12.38
C HIS A 394 12.29 5.84 -12.05
N GLN A 395 13.52 5.56 -12.50
CA GLN A 395 14.27 4.37 -12.09
C GLN A 395 15.74 4.71 -11.93
N THR A 396 16.42 4.01 -11.04
CA THR A 396 17.83 4.18 -10.72
C THR A 396 18.54 2.82 -10.69
N ALA A 397 19.81 2.79 -10.25
CA ALA A 397 20.56 1.55 -10.08
C ALA A 397 19.84 0.59 -9.10
N HIS A 398 19.34 1.10 -7.97
CA HIS A 398 18.78 0.29 -6.89
C HIS A 398 17.25 0.40 -6.74
N PHE A 399 16.58 1.39 -7.34
CA PHE A 399 15.16 1.66 -7.09
C PHE A 399 14.31 1.89 -8.35
N VAL A 400 13.01 1.66 -8.21
CA VAL A 400 11.98 2.05 -9.18
C VAL A 400 10.89 2.84 -8.47
N ALA A 401 10.59 4.04 -8.97
CA ALA A 401 9.49 4.87 -8.51
C ALA A 401 8.32 4.78 -9.51
N SER A 402 7.12 4.41 -9.05
CA SER A 402 5.94 4.26 -9.92
C SER A 402 4.64 4.65 -9.21
N VAL A 403 3.58 4.90 -9.98
CA VAL A 403 2.21 5.13 -9.46
C VAL A 403 1.42 3.81 -9.47
N PRO A 404 0.78 3.39 -8.36
CA PRO A 404 0.01 2.15 -8.31
C PRO A 404 -1.18 2.11 -9.28
N PHE A 405 -1.47 0.93 -9.82
CA PHE A 405 -2.53 0.72 -10.82
C PHE A 405 -3.93 1.12 -10.32
N ALA A 406 -4.21 0.90 -9.04
CA ALA A 406 -5.42 1.32 -8.35
C ALA A 406 -5.05 2.23 -7.16
N GLN A 407 -4.50 3.41 -7.47
CA GLN A 407 -4.09 4.36 -6.44
C GLN A 407 -5.26 4.94 -5.62
N VAL A 408 -4.98 5.22 -4.36
CA VAL A 408 -5.77 6.08 -3.45
C VAL A 408 -5.69 7.54 -3.97
N PRO A 409 -6.66 8.45 -3.73
CA PRO A 409 -6.73 9.73 -4.44
C PRO A 409 -5.51 10.66 -4.23
N ARG A 410 -4.77 10.86 -5.34
CA ARG A 410 -3.68 11.82 -5.58
C ARG A 410 -2.37 11.60 -4.81
N GLY A 411 -1.28 11.76 -5.55
CA GLY A 411 0.08 11.86 -5.05
C GLY A 411 0.67 10.58 -4.49
N ARG A 412 0.11 9.39 -4.81
CA ARG A 412 0.66 8.11 -4.33
C ARG A 412 1.77 7.62 -5.26
N VAL A 413 3.02 7.94 -4.92
CA VAL A 413 4.20 7.33 -5.53
C VAL A 413 4.72 6.23 -4.61
N VAL A 414 5.05 5.07 -5.18
CA VAL A 414 5.73 3.97 -4.49
C VAL A 414 7.15 3.89 -5.02
N ILE A 415 8.12 3.94 -4.11
CA ILE A 415 9.53 3.65 -4.39
C ILE A 415 9.78 2.23 -3.89
N ALA A 416 10.12 1.35 -4.83
CA ALA A 416 10.39 -0.06 -4.60
C ALA A 416 11.89 -0.36 -4.81
N PRO A 417 12.55 -1.10 -3.91
CA PRO A 417 13.91 -1.60 -4.15
C PRO A 417 13.90 -2.66 -5.24
N ARG A 418 14.97 -2.69 -6.05
CA ARG A 418 15.21 -3.72 -7.08
C ARG A 418 15.80 -4.99 -6.48
N ARG A 419 16.58 -4.86 -5.39
CA ARG A 419 16.98 -5.98 -4.53
C ARG A 419 15.82 -6.36 -3.61
N HIS A 420 15.60 -7.65 -3.42
CA HIS A 420 14.67 -8.13 -2.40
C HIS A 420 15.23 -7.87 -0.99
N SER A 421 14.48 -7.15 -0.17
CA SER A 421 14.81 -6.88 1.23
C SER A 421 13.51 -6.72 2.03
N PRO A 422 13.19 -7.59 3.00
CA PRO A 422 11.95 -7.50 3.77
C PRO A 422 11.86 -6.24 4.64
N ARG A 423 13.01 -5.68 5.06
CA ARG A 423 13.08 -4.56 6.00
C ARG A 423 13.89 -3.39 5.47
N PHE A 424 13.47 -2.18 5.81
CA PHE A 424 14.13 -0.93 5.40
C PHE A 424 15.49 -0.74 6.08
N GLU A 425 15.61 -1.04 7.37
CA GLU A 425 16.88 -0.86 8.09
C GLU A 425 17.99 -1.83 7.65
N ASP A 426 17.67 -2.81 6.80
CA ASP A 426 18.60 -3.72 6.13
C ASP A 426 19.03 -3.23 4.72
N CYS A 427 18.84 -1.95 4.42
CA CYS A 427 19.41 -1.30 3.22
C CYS A 427 20.93 -1.17 3.29
N LEU A 428 21.58 -1.38 2.14
CA LEU A 428 23.02 -1.17 1.94
C LEU A 428 23.35 0.32 1.80
N GLU A 429 24.62 0.67 1.93
CA GLU A 429 25.07 2.06 1.92
C GLU A 429 24.86 2.73 0.55
N GLU A 430 25.19 2.02 -0.53
CA GLU A 430 24.92 2.42 -1.91
C GLU A 430 23.41 2.59 -2.19
N GLU A 431 22.57 1.77 -1.56
CA GLU A 431 21.11 1.88 -1.66
C GLU A 431 20.60 3.11 -0.90
N LEU A 432 21.14 3.43 0.28
CA LEU A 432 20.78 4.65 1.01
C LEU A 432 21.21 5.92 0.27
N VAL A 433 22.36 5.89 -0.40
CA VAL A 433 22.84 6.99 -1.28
C VAL A 433 21.91 7.19 -2.48
N ASP A 434 21.53 6.12 -3.17
CA ASP A 434 20.65 6.17 -4.35
C ASP A 434 19.21 6.58 -3.96
N LEU A 435 18.68 6.02 -2.87
CA LEU A 435 17.37 6.36 -2.31
C LEU A 435 17.28 7.84 -1.91
N GLY A 436 18.34 8.40 -1.30
CA GLY A 436 18.37 9.81 -0.91
C GLY A 436 18.26 10.75 -2.11
N LYS A 437 19.03 10.48 -3.17
CA LYS A 437 18.98 11.24 -4.44
C LYS A 437 17.60 11.12 -5.11
N LEU A 438 17.06 9.90 -5.19
CA LEU A 438 15.75 9.64 -5.78
C LEU A 438 14.62 10.34 -5.00
N LEU A 439 14.63 10.24 -3.66
CA LEU A 439 13.63 10.88 -2.80
C LEU A 439 13.68 12.40 -2.90
N ARG A 440 14.88 13.00 -2.91
CA ARG A 440 15.05 14.44 -3.14
C ARG A 440 14.54 14.86 -4.51
N LEU A 441 14.88 14.12 -5.58
CA LEU A 441 14.40 14.40 -6.94
C LEU A 441 12.87 14.37 -7.03
N LEU A 442 12.23 13.34 -6.46
CA LEU A 442 10.77 13.17 -6.48
C LEU A 442 10.07 14.25 -5.66
N LEU A 443 10.58 14.62 -4.49
CA LEU A 443 9.98 15.67 -3.67
C LEU A 443 10.28 17.08 -4.21
N ALA A 444 11.40 17.30 -4.90
CA ALA A 444 11.64 18.53 -5.66
C ALA A 444 10.69 18.66 -6.85
N SER A 445 10.42 17.55 -7.55
CA SER A 445 9.40 17.47 -8.61
C SER A 445 8.00 17.78 -8.08
N LEU A 446 7.62 17.18 -6.95
CA LEU A 446 6.34 17.42 -6.28
C LEU A 446 6.21 18.87 -5.79
N TYR A 447 7.25 19.41 -5.16
CA TYR A 447 7.34 20.79 -4.68
C TYR A 447 7.09 21.80 -5.80
N ARG A 448 7.78 21.68 -6.94
CA ARG A 448 7.60 22.58 -8.08
C ARG A 448 6.22 22.42 -8.72
N PHE A 449 5.80 21.19 -8.99
CA PHE A 449 4.64 20.92 -9.85
C PHE A 449 3.27 20.99 -9.13
N LYS A 450 3.24 20.66 -7.84
CA LYS A 450 2.03 20.77 -7.00
C LYS A 450 2.10 21.93 -6.01
N ASP A 451 3.03 22.88 -6.24
CA ASP A 451 3.08 24.17 -5.55
C ASP A 451 3.27 24.02 -4.02
N ASP A 452 4.33 23.29 -3.62
CA ASP A 452 4.74 22.96 -2.25
C ASP A 452 3.68 22.23 -1.38
N PRO A 453 3.06 21.15 -1.86
CA PRO A 453 1.90 20.55 -1.18
C PRO A 453 2.30 19.91 0.16
N SER A 454 1.36 19.83 1.09
CA SER A 454 1.49 18.93 2.24
C SER A 454 1.64 17.48 1.76
N TYR A 455 2.48 16.67 2.41
CA TYR A 455 2.68 15.26 2.08
C TYR A 455 3.00 14.40 3.30
N ASN A 456 2.69 13.11 3.20
CA ASN A 456 3.17 12.07 4.08
C ASN A 456 4.24 11.24 3.37
N LEU A 457 5.29 10.86 4.09
CA LEU A 457 6.17 9.75 3.72
C LEU A 457 5.98 8.64 4.75
N PHE A 458 6.03 7.38 4.33
CA PHE A 458 6.19 6.26 5.26
C PHE A 458 6.74 5.01 4.57
N TRP A 459 7.38 4.16 5.35
CA TRP A 459 7.88 2.87 4.92
C TRP A 459 6.92 1.75 5.34
N GLU A 460 6.50 0.94 4.39
CA GLU A 460 5.92 -0.37 4.66
C GLU A 460 7.09 -1.36 4.76
N THR A 461 7.35 -1.89 5.96
CA THR A 461 8.53 -2.71 6.31
C THR A 461 8.07 -3.94 7.11
N ALA A 462 8.77 -5.07 7.02
CA ALA A 462 8.42 -6.27 7.78
C ALA A 462 8.62 -6.10 9.30
N PRO A 463 7.95 -6.91 10.14
CA PRO A 463 8.21 -6.97 11.59
C PRO A 463 9.65 -7.38 11.94
N THR A 464 10.06 -7.08 13.18
CA THR A 464 11.32 -7.57 13.75
C THR A 464 11.23 -9.08 14.04
N GLU A 465 12.37 -9.70 14.36
CA GLU A 465 12.48 -11.09 14.81
C GLU A 465 11.67 -11.38 16.10
N HIS A 466 11.25 -10.35 16.82
CA HIS A 466 10.50 -10.45 18.08
C HIS A 466 8.99 -10.62 17.88
N TRP A 467 8.50 -10.66 16.64
CA TRP A 467 7.11 -11.03 16.39
C TRP A 467 6.89 -12.52 16.68
N HIS A 468 6.02 -12.83 17.64
CA HIS A 468 5.72 -14.21 18.10
C HIS A 468 5.39 -15.19 16.97
N ALA A 469 4.82 -14.74 15.84
CA ALA A 469 4.54 -15.64 14.72
C ALA A 469 5.81 -16.22 14.06
N PHE A 470 6.98 -15.57 14.25
CA PHE A 470 8.28 -16.09 13.83
C PHE A 470 8.85 -17.17 14.77
N GLU A 471 8.15 -17.56 15.83
CA GLU A 471 8.40 -18.84 16.51
C GLU A 471 8.11 -20.03 15.58
N ASP A 472 7.21 -19.86 14.61
CA ASP A 472 7.10 -20.73 13.45
C ASP A 472 8.08 -20.27 12.36
N GLU A 473 9.16 -21.04 12.18
CA GLU A 473 10.17 -20.79 11.16
C GLU A 473 9.59 -20.88 9.73
N ALA A 474 8.45 -21.58 9.52
CA ALA A 474 7.77 -21.58 8.23
C ALA A 474 7.08 -20.25 7.93
N GLU A 475 6.40 -19.64 8.91
CA GLU A 475 5.81 -18.30 8.78
C GLU A 475 6.90 -17.23 8.64
N ARG A 476 7.98 -17.34 9.41
CA ARG A 476 9.16 -16.50 9.26
C ARG A 476 9.71 -16.56 7.84
N ARG A 477 10.02 -17.75 7.35
CA ARG A 477 10.52 -17.97 6.00
C ARG A 477 9.55 -17.43 4.94
N ALA A 478 8.25 -17.66 5.10
CA ALA A 478 7.24 -17.15 4.17
C ALA A 478 7.24 -15.62 4.09
N VAL A 479 7.43 -14.92 5.20
CA VAL A 479 7.58 -13.45 5.20
C VAL A 479 8.92 -13.02 4.59
N GLU A 480 10.04 -13.63 4.97
CA GLU A 480 11.36 -13.28 4.43
C GLU A 480 11.45 -13.52 2.90
N GLU A 481 10.75 -14.51 2.35
CA GLU A 481 10.70 -14.80 0.92
C GLU A 481 9.67 -13.93 0.15
N SER A 482 8.52 -13.61 0.73
CA SER A 482 7.41 -12.94 0.02
C SER A 482 7.32 -11.42 0.23
N PHE A 483 7.76 -10.92 1.39
CA PHE A 483 7.65 -9.51 1.74
C PHE A 483 8.90 -8.73 1.34
N CYS A 484 8.71 -7.54 0.79
CA CYS A 484 9.79 -6.62 0.46
C CYS A 484 9.34 -5.20 0.82
N TRP A 485 10.21 -4.42 1.44
CA TRP A 485 9.84 -3.09 1.93
C TRP A 485 9.55 -2.13 0.77
N THR A 486 8.69 -1.13 1.01
CA THR A 486 8.44 -0.05 0.04
C THR A 486 8.28 1.30 0.74
N LEU A 487 8.72 2.38 0.10
CA LEU A 487 8.51 3.76 0.56
C LEU A 487 7.35 4.39 -0.21
N HIS A 488 6.36 4.91 0.51
CA HIS A 488 5.20 5.60 -0.04
C HIS A 488 5.33 7.11 0.17
N ILE A 489 5.27 7.87 -0.92
CA ILE A 489 4.92 9.30 -0.89
C ILE A 489 3.40 9.35 -1.05
N ARG A 490 2.68 10.13 -0.22
CA ARG A 490 1.23 10.37 -0.38
C ARG A 490 0.87 11.84 -0.09
N VAL A 491 0.17 12.48 -1.02
CA VAL A 491 -0.49 13.77 -0.75
C VAL A 491 -1.79 13.49 0.04
N PRO A 492 -2.10 14.25 1.11
CA PRO A 492 -3.35 14.09 1.84
C PRO A 492 -4.57 14.31 0.95
N HIS A 493 -5.61 13.50 1.17
CA HIS A 493 -6.93 13.74 0.60
C HIS A 493 -7.98 13.48 1.68
N LYS A 494 -9.10 14.18 1.61
CA LYS A 494 -10.21 13.95 2.54
C LYS A 494 -11.02 12.76 2.06
N ALA A 495 -11.13 11.74 2.91
CA ALA A 495 -12.02 10.60 2.69
C ALA A 495 -13.44 11.11 2.38
N SER A 496 -14.02 10.65 1.28
CA SER A 496 -15.40 10.98 0.92
C SER A 496 -16.36 10.08 1.71
N GLY A 497 -17.60 10.52 1.92
CA GLY A 497 -18.63 9.66 2.53
C GLY A 497 -18.87 8.35 1.77
N PHE A 498 -18.56 8.30 0.46
CA PHE A 498 -18.58 7.05 -0.31
C PHE A 498 -17.40 6.12 0.04
N ASN A 499 -16.18 6.65 0.16
CA ASN A 499 -15.02 5.89 0.64
C ASN A 499 -15.29 5.37 2.07
N LEU A 500 -15.76 6.22 2.98
CA LEU A 500 -16.06 5.83 4.37
C LEU A 500 -17.14 4.74 4.48
N ALA A 501 -18.15 4.75 3.58
CA ALA A 501 -19.26 3.80 3.61
C ALA A 501 -18.98 2.47 2.85
N SER A 502 -18.05 2.47 1.89
CA SER A 502 -17.83 1.31 0.99
C SER A 502 -16.41 0.76 0.98
N GLY A 503 -15.45 1.48 1.56
CA GLY A 503 -14.02 1.22 1.38
C GLY A 503 -13.48 1.55 -0.01
N VAL A 504 -14.32 1.92 -0.99
CA VAL A 504 -13.89 2.15 -2.37
C VAL A 504 -13.45 3.60 -2.58
N ASP A 505 -12.22 3.79 -3.07
CA ASP A 505 -11.68 5.11 -3.35
C ASP A 505 -12.23 5.73 -4.64
N VAL A 506 -12.19 7.06 -4.73
CA VAL A 506 -12.79 7.78 -5.85
C VAL A 506 -11.88 8.94 -6.30
N THR A 507 -11.32 8.86 -7.50
CA THR A 507 -10.41 9.88 -8.06
C THR A 507 -10.72 10.24 -9.51
N ARG A 508 -10.37 11.47 -9.91
CA ARG A 508 -10.50 11.96 -11.30
C ARG A 508 -9.26 11.74 -12.15
N GLN A 509 -8.13 11.44 -11.53
CA GLN A 509 -6.81 11.42 -12.17
C GLN A 509 -6.35 9.97 -12.31
N LEU A 510 -6.00 9.56 -13.54
CA LEU A 510 -5.48 8.21 -13.79
C LEU A 510 -4.02 8.09 -13.32
N PRO A 511 -3.57 6.90 -12.89
CA PRO A 511 -2.18 6.66 -12.52
C PRO A 511 -1.20 6.99 -13.63
N GLU A 512 -1.58 6.70 -14.89
CA GLU A 512 -0.75 6.94 -16.07
C GLU A 512 -0.62 8.44 -16.40
N GLU A 513 -1.69 9.21 -16.16
CA GLU A 513 -1.68 10.68 -16.33
C GLU A 513 -0.81 11.33 -15.24
N GLU A 514 -0.91 10.86 -14.00
CA GLU A 514 -0.10 11.35 -12.86
C GLU A 514 1.38 10.97 -12.95
N ALA A 515 1.69 9.76 -13.41
CA ALA A 515 3.06 9.34 -13.64
C ALA A 515 3.74 10.22 -14.70
N LYS A 516 3.06 10.51 -15.81
CA LYS A 516 3.54 11.43 -16.85
C LYS A 516 3.77 12.84 -16.31
N GLU A 517 2.84 13.37 -15.52
CA GLU A 517 3.00 14.68 -14.86
C GLU A 517 4.30 14.75 -14.03
N LEU A 518 4.57 13.74 -13.22
CA LEU A 518 5.77 13.65 -12.38
C LEU A 518 7.07 13.39 -13.17
N GLN A 519 7.00 12.64 -14.28
CA GLN A 519 8.12 12.47 -15.23
C GLN A 519 8.51 13.81 -15.87
N MET A 520 7.53 14.61 -16.32
CA MET A 520 7.81 15.88 -16.99
C MET A 520 8.47 16.88 -16.03
N SER A 521 7.94 17.01 -14.81
CA SER A 521 8.51 17.88 -13.77
C SER A 521 9.92 17.43 -13.31
N SER A 522 10.15 16.12 -13.14
CA SER A 522 11.49 15.62 -12.76
C SER A 522 12.54 15.83 -13.85
N ARG A 523 12.18 15.73 -15.14
CA ARG A 523 13.08 16.06 -16.27
C ARG A 523 13.43 17.56 -16.31
N GLN A 524 12.45 18.45 -16.17
CA GLN A 524 12.69 19.90 -16.08
C GLN A 524 13.63 20.25 -14.91
N GLY A 525 13.37 19.63 -13.76
CA GLY A 525 14.20 19.77 -12.56
C GLY A 525 15.62 19.21 -12.66
N LEU A 526 15.93 18.39 -13.67
CA LEU A 526 17.30 17.95 -13.98
C LEU A 526 17.99 18.90 -14.98
N SER A 527 17.26 19.43 -15.98
CA SER A 527 17.83 20.41 -16.93
C SER A 527 18.19 21.75 -16.29
N GLU A 528 17.43 22.19 -15.28
CA GLU A 528 17.70 23.45 -14.56
C GLU A 528 18.86 23.33 -13.54
N VAL A 529 19.24 22.10 -13.14
CA VAL A 529 20.34 21.87 -12.19
C VAL A 529 21.66 21.72 -12.95
N THR A 530 22.01 22.76 -13.70
CA THR A 530 23.36 22.98 -14.23
C THR A 530 24.07 24.01 -13.36
N TYR A 531 24.62 23.55 -12.23
CA TYR A 531 25.63 24.33 -11.52
C TYR A 531 26.90 24.44 -12.40
N PRO A 532 27.67 25.54 -12.33
CA PRO A 532 28.92 25.66 -13.06
C PRO A 532 29.91 24.59 -12.56
N ILE A 533 30.20 23.63 -13.42
CA ILE A 533 31.03 22.47 -13.07
C ILE A 533 32.48 22.92 -12.88
N GLY A 534 32.89 23.04 -11.62
CA GLY A 534 34.30 22.90 -11.25
C GLY A 534 34.74 21.47 -11.55
N THR A 535 35.86 21.31 -12.24
CA THR A 535 36.34 20.04 -12.79
C THR A 535 36.57 18.97 -11.71
N PHE A 536 35.63 18.04 -11.60
CA PHE A 536 35.85 16.70 -11.07
C PHE A 536 35.34 15.69 -12.10
N GLY A 537 36.18 14.71 -12.44
CA GLY A 537 35.90 13.74 -13.49
C GLY A 537 34.73 12.82 -13.14
N PHE A 538 33.59 13.05 -13.76
CA PHE A 538 32.58 12.02 -13.96
C PHE A 538 32.83 11.39 -15.33
N ASP A 539 33.13 10.08 -15.36
CA ASP A 539 33.21 9.35 -16.62
C ASP A 539 31.83 9.33 -17.29
N ALA A 540 31.74 9.98 -18.45
CA ALA A 540 30.49 10.16 -19.19
C ALA A 540 29.90 8.84 -19.72
N GLU A 541 30.65 7.73 -19.66
CA GLU A 541 30.18 6.41 -20.11
C GLU A 541 29.13 5.79 -19.18
N GLN A 542 29.09 6.12 -17.88
CA GLN A 542 28.05 5.60 -16.97
C GLN A 542 26.67 6.26 -17.15
N LEU A 543 26.56 7.30 -17.97
CA LEU A 543 25.28 7.96 -18.29
C LEU A 543 24.57 7.36 -19.51
N ASN A 544 25.18 6.41 -20.22
CA ASN A 544 24.56 5.67 -21.34
C ASN A 544 23.67 4.50 -20.87
N LEU A 545 22.85 4.73 -19.84
CA LEU A 545 21.59 4.00 -19.76
C LEU A 545 20.64 4.63 -20.79
N GLU A 546 20.52 3.97 -21.95
CA GLU A 546 19.55 4.33 -22.97
C GLU A 546 18.15 4.40 -22.34
N PHE A 547 17.69 5.63 -22.08
CA PHE A 547 16.25 5.87 -22.05
C PHE A 547 15.71 5.38 -23.38
N PRO A 548 14.60 4.61 -23.41
CA PRO A 548 13.89 4.32 -24.64
C PRO A 548 13.24 5.61 -25.17
N ASN A 549 14.07 6.47 -25.76
CA ASN A 549 13.72 7.69 -26.49
C ASN A 549 13.12 7.38 -27.87
N THR A 550 12.47 6.22 -27.96
CA THR A 550 11.54 5.83 -29.00
C THR A 550 10.46 4.95 -28.38
N VAL A 551 9.44 5.58 -27.81
CA VAL A 551 8.10 5.20 -28.28
C VAL A 551 8.05 5.70 -29.71
N GLY A 552 8.58 4.88 -30.62
CA GLY A 552 8.41 5.14 -32.05
C GLY A 552 6.92 5.24 -32.35
N PRO A 553 6.52 5.94 -33.43
CA PRO A 553 5.16 5.74 -33.92
C PRO A 553 4.96 4.22 -34.08
N PHE A 554 3.79 3.73 -33.67
CA PHE A 554 3.40 2.35 -33.91
C PHE A 554 3.88 1.95 -35.30
N VAL A 555 4.69 0.89 -35.41
CA VAL A 555 4.99 0.31 -36.71
C VAL A 555 3.69 -0.35 -37.17
N MET A 556 2.81 0.48 -37.72
CA MET A 556 1.88 0.10 -38.76
C MET A 556 2.73 -0.63 -39.78
N VAL A 557 2.62 -1.96 -39.79
CA VAL A 557 3.20 -2.78 -40.85
C VAL A 557 2.71 -2.16 -42.15
N ASN A 558 3.65 -1.64 -42.96
CA ASN A 558 3.31 -1.01 -44.23
C ASN A 558 2.38 -1.95 -44.99
N ALA A 559 1.28 -1.44 -45.55
CA ALA A 559 0.36 -2.24 -46.35
C ALA A 559 1.10 -3.07 -47.42
N GLN A 560 2.18 -2.52 -48.00
CA GLN A 560 3.05 -3.22 -48.95
C GLN A 560 3.89 -4.36 -48.32
N MET A 561 4.30 -4.25 -47.04
CA MET A 561 4.93 -5.37 -46.32
C MET A 561 3.90 -6.44 -45.95
N ALA A 562 2.67 -6.04 -45.58
CA ALA A 562 1.57 -6.97 -45.36
C ALA A 562 1.14 -7.68 -46.65
N GLU A 563 1.15 -7.00 -47.79
CA GLU A 563 0.91 -7.59 -49.11
C GLU A 563 2.05 -8.54 -49.50
N GLY A 564 3.32 -8.13 -49.38
CA GLY A 564 4.48 -8.98 -49.66
C GLY A 564 4.54 -10.24 -48.78
N PHE A 565 4.16 -10.13 -47.50
CA PHE A 565 4.07 -11.29 -46.59
C PHE A 565 2.93 -12.24 -47.00
N ASN A 566 1.82 -11.71 -47.51
CA ASN A 566 0.72 -12.52 -48.04
C ASN A 566 1.02 -13.10 -49.44
N GLU A 567 1.83 -12.46 -50.28
CA GLU A 567 2.31 -13.01 -51.55
C GLU A 567 3.28 -14.18 -51.34
N TYR A 568 4.19 -14.08 -50.37
CA TYR A 568 5.12 -15.15 -50.01
C TYR A 568 4.40 -16.47 -49.65
N PHE A 569 3.27 -16.35 -48.94
CA PHE A 569 2.41 -17.49 -48.60
C PHE A 569 1.42 -17.93 -49.71
N ARG A 570 1.25 -17.15 -50.79
CA ARG A 570 0.47 -17.58 -51.98
C ARG A 570 1.28 -18.44 -52.94
N HIS A 571 2.59 -18.25 -53.01
CA HIS A 571 3.45 -18.94 -53.99
C HIS A 571 4.23 -20.14 -53.45
N THR A 572 4.20 -20.40 -52.15
CA THR A 572 4.88 -21.55 -51.55
C THR A 572 3.88 -22.67 -51.25
N GLN A 573 3.85 -23.73 -52.08
CA GLN A 573 3.09 -24.96 -51.76
C GLN A 573 3.76 -25.72 -50.60
N VAL A 574 3.47 -25.30 -49.37
CA VAL A 574 3.80 -26.08 -48.16
C VAL A 574 2.58 -26.93 -47.79
N SER A 575 2.79 -28.23 -47.62
CA SER A 575 1.73 -29.18 -47.27
C SER A 575 1.20 -28.93 -45.85
N LYS A 576 -0.09 -29.20 -45.64
CA LYS A 576 -0.81 -28.87 -44.40
C LYS A 576 -0.42 -29.57 -43.08
N PRO A 577 0.41 -30.64 -42.98
CA PRO A 577 0.71 -31.27 -41.68
C PRO A 577 1.59 -30.45 -40.72
N ASP A 578 2.61 -29.73 -41.22
CA ASP A 578 3.71 -29.25 -40.35
C ASP A 578 3.45 -27.92 -39.60
N LEU A 579 2.30 -27.29 -39.80
CA LEU A 579 1.97 -26.01 -39.14
C LEU A 579 1.52 -26.14 -37.67
N GLN A 580 1.22 -27.35 -37.18
CA GLN A 580 0.82 -27.57 -35.78
C GLN A 580 1.99 -27.76 -34.80
N SER A 581 3.22 -28.02 -35.27
CA SER A 581 4.39 -28.18 -34.39
C SER A 581 5.03 -26.84 -34.00
N CYS A 582 5.05 -25.86 -34.91
CA CYS A 582 5.78 -24.60 -34.72
C CYS A 582 5.11 -23.60 -33.77
N TRP A 583 3.81 -23.75 -33.46
CA TRP A 583 3.10 -22.86 -32.52
C TRP A 583 3.27 -23.26 -31.04
N GLY A 584 3.95 -24.37 -30.74
CA GLY A 584 4.11 -24.89 -29.37
C GLY A 584 5.25 -24.29 -28.55
N CYS A 585 6.13 -23.46 -29.11
CA CYS A 585 7.37 -23.01 -28.44
C CYS A 585 7.49 -21.49 -28.17
N LEU A 586 6.49 -20.67 -28.50
CA LEU A 586 6.57 -19.20 -28.41
C LEU A 586 5.79 -18.56 -27.23
N PHE A 587 5.36 -19.37 -26.26
CA PHE A 587 4.80 -18.90 -24.98
C PHE A 587 5.47 -19.59 -23.78
N ARG A 588 6.80 -19.40 -23.66
CA ARG A 588 7.58 -19.67 -22.44
C ARG A 588 8.88 -18.82 -22.37
N VAL A 589 8.71 -17.49 -22.31
CA VAL A 589 9.55 -16.54 -21.55
C VAL A 589 8.61 -15.47 -21.01
#